data_AF-A0A6L3AC40-F1
#
_entry.id   AF-A0A6L3AC40-F1
#
_cell.length_a   1.000
_cell.length_b   1.000
_cell.length_c   1.000
_cell.angle_alpha   90.00
_cell.angle_beta   90.00
_cell.angle_gamma   90.00
#
_symmetry.space_group_name_H-M   'P 1'
#
loop_
_entity.id
_entity.type
_entity.pdbx_description
1 polymer ?
#
loop_
_entity_poly.entity_id
_entity_poly.type
_entity_poly.pdbx_seq_one_letter_code
_entity_poly.pdbx_strand_id
1 'polypeptide(L)'
;MEIIGGWIAGYAMALVTTIALTYLVMQVREAPLLQRWVSGEVPGVLLAVPVSLGSMIGWTFVGIIIGAVYRVGNLDAQPGGLGSPSFPFTLAMVILALFPLAPLLVLAPRFWWVWAGLSASFAGLFGWLMPLLAAR
;
A
#
# COMPACT_ATOMS: atom_id res chain seq x y z
N MET A 1 -19.85 7.25 -1.12
CA MET A 1 -19.01 7.25 -2.37
C MET A 1 -17.84 6.27 -2.26
N GLU A 2 -18.11 5.02 -1.86
CA GLU A 2 -17.08 4.08 -1.36
C GLU A 2 -16.02 3.70 -2.41
N ILE A 3 -16.44 3.46 -3.66
CA ILE A 3 -15.54 3.00 -4.74
C ILE A 3 -14.58 4.13 -5.15
N ILE A 4 -15.05 5.38 -5.16
CA ILE A 4 -14.22 6.56 -5.47
C ILE A 4 -13.23 6.80 -4.33
N GLY A 5 -13.65 6.65 -3.07
CA GLY A 5 -12.77 6.71 -1.91
C GLY A 5 -11.66 5.66 -1.95
N GLY A 6 -12.01 4.42 -2.31
CA GLY A 6 -11.04 3.34 -2.52
C GLY A 6 -10.07 3.61 -3.67
N TRP A 7 -10.54 4.20 -4.77
CA TRP A 7 -9.70 4.61 -5.89
C TRP A 7 -8.71 5.72 -5.50
N ILE A 8 -9.16 6.76 -4.79
CA ILE A 8 -8.30 7.86 -4.31
C ILE A 8 -7.24 7.33 -3.33
N ALA A 9 -7.64 6.47 -2.38
CA ALA A 9 -6.72 5.84 -1.44
C ALA A 9 -5.70 4.95 -2.15
N GLY A 10 -6.13 4.16 -3.15
CA GLY A 10 -5.26 3.34 -3.99
C GLY A 10 -4.26 4.17 -4.79
N TYR A 11 -4.69 5.29 -5.37
CA TYR A 11 -3.81 6.21 -6.09
C TYR A 11 -2.77 6.87 -5.17
N ALA A 12 -3.20 7.34 -3.99
CA ALA A 12 -2.28 7.89 -2.99
C ALA A 12 -1.25 6.85 -2.54
N MET A 13 -1.69 5.60 -2.30
CA MET A 13 -0.79 4.52 -1.91
C MET A 13 0.20 4.19 -3.02
N ALA A 14 -0.24 4.18 -4.28
CA ALA A 14 0.62 3.96 -5.43
C ALA A 14 1.78 4.97 -5.50
N LEU A 15 1.52 6.24 -5.21
CA LEU A 15 2.56 7.28 -5.17
C LEU A 15 3.57 6.99 -4.05
N VAL A 16 3.09 6.72 -2.84
CA VAL A 16 3.96 6.41 -1.70
C VAL A 16 4.81 5.17 -1.99
N THR A 17 4.21 4.11 -2.52
CA THR A 17 4.93 2.87 -2.83
C THR A 17 5.91 3.05 -3.97
N THR A 18 5.57 3.86 -4.97
CA THR A 18 6.49 4.17 -6.07
C THR A 18 7.75 4.84 -5.55
N ILE A 19 7.61 5.85 -4.68
CA ILE A 19 8.75 6.55 -4.08
C ILE A 19 9.59 5.57 -3.24
N ALA A 20 8.94 4.79 -2.37
CA ALA A 20 9.63 3.84 -1.50
C ALA A 20 10.36 2.73 -2.28
N LEU A 21 9.70 2.13 -3.27
CA LEU A 21 10.28 1.06 -4.09
C LEU A 21 11.40 1.60 -4.98
N THR A 22 11.26 2.80 -5.54
CA THR A 22 12.34 3.44 -6.30
C THR A 22 13.57 3.64 -5.43
N TYR A 23 13.39 4.13 -4.20
CA TYR A 23 14.48 4.27 -3.22
C TYR A 23 15.14 2.92 -2.89
N LEU A 24 14.35 1.86 -2.67
CA LEU A 24 14.86 0.52 -2.41
C LEU A 24 15.63 -0.06 -3.60
N VAL A 25 15.11 0.09 -4.83
CA VAL A 25 15.78 -0.37 -6.05
C VAL A 25 17.12 0.33 -6.22
N MET A 26 17.22 1.63 -5.91
CA MET A 26 18.48 2.38 -5.97
C MET A 26 19.50 1.90 -4.94
N GLN A 27 19.05 1.53 -3.73
CA GLN A 27 19.92 1.04 -2.64
C GLN A 27 20.35 -0.43 -2.79
N VAL A 28 19.58 -1.23 -3.53
CA VAL A 28 19.73 -2.69 -3.57
C VAL A 28 20.12 -3.17 -4.99
N ARG A 29 20.69 -2.28 -5.82
CA ARG A 29 21.12 -2.60 -7.20
C ARG A 29 22.09 -3.78 -7.29
N GLU A 30 22.82 -4.07 -6.21
CA GLU A 30 23.80 -5.15 -6.16
C GLU A 30 23.23 -6.48 -5.62
N ALA A 31 21.93 -6.57 -5.32
CA ALA A 31 21.38 -7.84 -4.84
C ALA A 31 21.41 -8.92 -5.94
N PRO A 32 21.83 -10.16 -5.59
CA PRO A 32 21.97 -11.25 -6.55
C PRO A 32 20.63 -11.67 -7.19
N LEU A 33 19.51 -11.39 -6.52
CA LEU A 33 18.18 -11.57 -7.07
C LEU A 33 17.88 -10.59 -8.21
N LEU A 34 18.29 -9.32 -8.12
CA LEU A 34 18.07 -8.35 -9.20
C LEU A 34 18.95 -8.67 -10.40
N GLN A 35 20.22 -9.04 -10.17
CA GLN A 35 21.17 -9.39 -11.24
C GLN A 35 20.77 -10.63 -12.04
N ARG A 36 20.01 -11.56 -11.45
CA ARG A 36 19.47 -12.73 -12.16
C ARG A 36 18.36 -12.38 -13.15
N TRP A 37 17.58 -11.34 -12.86
CA TRP A 37 16.42 -10.96 -13.66
C TRP A 37 16.69 -9.75 -14.56
N VAL A 38 17.69 -8.94 -14.23
CA VAL A 38 18.04 -7.70 -14.94
C VAL A 38 19.54 -7.75 -15.25
N SER A 39 19.90 -7.67 -16.53
CA SER A 39 21.30 -7.52 -16.93
C SER A 39 21.91 -6.27 -16.28
N GLY A 40 23.14 -6.37 -15.78
CA GLY A 40 23.82 -5.27 -15.05
C GLY A 40 23.97 -3.97 -15.84
N GLU A 41 23.67 -3.99 -17.14
CA GLU A 41 23.72 -2.84 -18.05
C GLU A 41 22.46 -1.95 -17.98
N VAL A 42 21.36 -2.39 -17.35
CA VAL A 42 20.13 -1.58 -17.30
C VAL A 42 20.24 -0.47 -16.25
N PRO A 43 20.07 0.81 -16.63
CA PRO A 43 20.01 1.92 -15.70
C PRO A 43 18.89 1.71 -14.66
N GLY A 44 19.18 1.91 -13.37
CA GLY A 44 18.20 1.68 -12.29
C GLY A 44 16.95 2.55 -12.41
N VAL A 45 17.06 3.68 -13.12
CA VAL A 45 15.95 4.56 -13.47
C VAL A 45 14.97 3.88 -14.43
N LEU A 46 15.44 3.05 -15.36
CA LEU A 46 14.57 2.27 -16.26
C LEU A 46 13.78 1.19 -15.52
N LEU A 47 14.29 0.68 -14.39
CA LEU A 47 13.55 -0.24 -13.51
C LEU A 47 12.48 0.47 -12.68
N ALA A 48 12.63 1.76 -12.40
CA ALA A 48 11.63 2.52 -11.67
C ALA A 48 10.32 2.65 -12.46
N VAL A 49 10.37 2.64 -13.80
CA VAL A 49 9.19 2.75 -14.68
C VAL A 49 8.24 1.55 -14.54
N PRO A 50 8.64 0.29 -14.77
CA PRO A 50 7.75 -0.86 -14.60
C PRO A 50 7.35 -1.05 -13.14
N VAL A 51 8.21 -0.70 -12.17
CA VAL A 51 7.87 -0.74 -10.74
C VAL A 51 6.77 0.27 -10.41
N SER A 52 6.86 1.49 -10.94
CA SER A 52 5.84 2.52 -10.76
C SER A 52 4.53 2.12 -11.42
N LEU A 53 4.56 1.67 -12.68
CA LEU A 53 3.37 1.19 -13.40
C LEU A 53 2.71 0.00 -12.69
N GLY A 54 3.49 -0.99 -12.26
CA GLY A 54 3.00 -2.14 -11.51
C GLY A 54 2.38 -1.73 -10.17
N SER A 55 3.02 -0.80 -9.45
CA SER A 55 2.49 -0.27 -8.20
C SER A 55 1.18 0.49 -8.43
N MET A 56 1.13 1.31 -9.49
CA MET A 56 -0.02 2.13 -9.82
C MET A 56 -1.23 1.27 -10.20
N ILE A 57 -1.05 0.32 -11.10
CA ILE A 57 -2.11 -0.62 -11.49
C ILE A 57 -2.52 -1.48 -10.29
N GLY A 58 -1.54 -2.07 -9.60
CA GLY A 58 -1.78 -2.96 -8.46
C GLY A 58 -2.58 -2.28 -7.35
N TRP A 59 -2.11 -1.14 -6.84
CA TRP A 59 -2.78 -0.43 -5.74
C TRP A 59 -4.12 0.16 -6.12
N THR A 60 -4.30 0.57 -7.38
CA THR A 60 -5.61 1.04 -7.87
C THR A 60 -6.62 -0.10 -7.87
N PHE A 61 -6.24 -1.28 -8.36
CA PHE A 61 -7.10 -2.47 -8.30
C PHE A 61 -7.40 -2.90 -6.87
N VAL A 62 -6.38 -2.94 -6.01
CA VAL A 62 -6.54 -3.26 -4.59
C VAL A 62 -7.52 -2.28 -3.93
N GLY A 63 -7.37 -0.97 -4.20
CA GLY A 63 -8.26 0.04 -3.64
C GLY A 63 -9.71 -0.08 -4.11
N ILE A 64 -9.93 -0.43 -5.38
CA ILE A 64 -11.28 -0.71 -5.90
C ILE A 64 -11.88 -1.95 -5.22
N ILE A 65 -11.11 -3.03 -5.07
CA ILE A 65 -11.56 -4.26 -4.41
C ILE A 65 -11.92 -3.98 -2.96
N ILE A 66 -11.05 -3.27 -2.22
CA ILE A 66 -11.30 -2.87 -0.84
C ILE A 66 -12.56 -1.97 -0.76
N GLY A 67 -12.73 -1.02 -1.70
CA GLY A 67 -13.93 -0.21 -1.88
C GLY A 67 -15.21 -1.03 -2.06
N ALA A 68 -15.15 -2.05 -2.92
CA ALA A 68 -16.26 -2.94 -3.17
C ALA A 68 -16.60 -3.81 -1.93
N VAL A 69 -15.59 -4.36 -1.25
CA VAL A 69 -15.76 -5.13 -0.01
C VAL A 69 -16.39 -4.28 1.08
N TYR A 70 -15.97 -3.03 1.21
CA TYR A 70 -16.50 -2.08 2.18
C TYR A 70 -18.00 -1.84 1.98
N ARG A 71 -18.42 -1.63 0.73
CA ARG A 71 -19.82 -1.47 0.35
C ARG A 71 -20.65 -2.75 0.58
N VAL A 72 -20.14 -3.91 0.16
CA VAL A 72 -20.83 -5.20 0.32
C VAL A 72 -20.98 -5.57 1.80
N GLY A 73 -20.01 -5.22 2.64
CA GLY A 73 -20.05 -5.47 4.08
C GLY A 73 -21.03 -4.58 4.85
N ASN A 74 -21.68 -3.62 4.19
CA ASN A 74 -22.54 -2.61 4.82
C ASN A 74 -21.90 -1.98 6.08
N LEU A 75 -20.58 -1.75 6.00
CA LEU A 75 -19.76 -1.36 7.15
C LEU A 75 -20.04 0.09 7.59
N ASP A 76 -20.75 0.85 6.76
CA ASP A 76 -21.31 2.17 7.07
C ASP A 76 -22.36 2.13 8.19
N ALA A 77 -23.00 0.98 8.42
CA ALA A 77 -23.98 0.78 9.48
C ALA A 77 -23.37 0.32 10.81
N GLN A 78 -22.06 0.02 10.85
CA GLN A 78 -21.40 -0.48 12.06
C GLN A 78 -20.89 0.68 12.94
N PRO A 79 -20.76 0.46 14.26
CA PRO A 79 -20.27 1.50 15.15
C PRO A 79 -18.87 1.97 14.74
N GLY A 80 -18.74 3.28 14.53
CA GLY A 80 -17.44 3.93 14.35
C GLY A 80 -16.59 3.87 15.61
N GLY A 81 -15.28 4.01 15.45
CA GLY A 81 -14.30 4.02 16.54
C GLY A 81 -12.94 4.52 16.07
N LEU A 82 -12.17 5.14 16.97
CA LEU A 82 -10.83 5.73 16.69
C LEU A 82 -10.80 6.77 15.55
N GLY A 83 -11.88 7.52 15.34
CA GLY A 83 -11.98 8.54 14.28
C GLY A 83 -12.28 8.00 12.88
N SER A 84 -12.51 6.69 12.74
CA SER A 84 -13.03 6.06 11.52
C SER A 84 -14.54 5.75 11.68
N PRO A 85 -15.36 5.97 10.63
CA PRO A 85 -16.75 5.54 10.55
C PRO A 85 -17.00 4.05 10.82
N SER A 86 -15.98 3.19 10.70
CA SER A 86 -16.14 1.73 10.81
C SER A 86 -14.93 1.08 11.50
N PHE A 87 -15.04 0.87 12.82
CA PHE A 87 -13.97 0.29 13.63
C PHE A 87 -13.45 -1.09 13.16
N PRO A 88 -14.30 -2.09 12.87
CA PRO A 88 -13.81 -3.41 12.48
C PRO A 88 -13.13 -3.41 11.10
N PHE A 89 -13.52 -2.50 10.22
CA PHE A 89 -12.85 -2.32 8.94
C PHE A 89 -11.45 -1.74 9.12
N THR A 90 -11.31 -0.67 9.91
CA THR A 90 -10.00 -0.09 10.23
C THR A 90 -9.09 -1.10 10.91
N LEU A 91 -9.62 -1.91 11.83
CA LEU A 91 -8.86 -2.97 12.49
C LEU A 91 -8.38 -4.03 11.49
N ALA A 92 -9.23 -4.48 10.56
CA ALA A 92 -8.85 -5.41 9.51
C ALA A 92 -7.75 -4.84 8.60
N MET A 93 -7.85 -3.56 8.24
CA MET A 93 -6.83 -2.88 7.44
C MET A 93 -5.50 -2.74 8.20
N VAL A 94 -5.52 -2.45 9.50
CA VAL A 94 -4.30 -2.42 10.33
C VAL A 94 -3.66 -3.79 10.42
N ILE A 95 -4.43 -4.86 10.65
CA ILE A 95 -3.91 -6.23 10.67
C ILE A 95 -3.29 -6.58 9.32
N LEU A 96 -3.97 -6.25 8.23
CA LEU A 96 -3.46 -6.48 6.88
C LEU A 96 -2.18 -5.67 6.59
N ALA A 97 -2.05 -4.46 7.15
CA ALA A 97 -0.85 -3.64 7.05
C ALA A 97 0.36 -4.25 7.77
N LEU A 98 0.10 -4.89 8.92
CA LEU A 98 1.13 -5.47 9.78
C LEU A 98 1.55 -6.88 9.34
N PHE A 99 0.65 -7.62 8.67
CA PHE A 99 0.92 -8.97 8.21
C PHE A 99 2.18 -9.10 7.32
N PRO A 100 2.38 -8.28 6.27
CA PRO A 100 3.60 -8.32 5.47
C PRO A 100 4.80 -7.66 6.18
N LEU A 101 4.56 -6.81 7.18
CA LEU A 101 5.63 -6.10 7.88
C LEU A 101 6.55 -7.07 8.63
N ALA A 102 5.99 -8.07 9.32
CA ALA A 102 6.76 -9.04 10.09
C ALA A 102 7.84 -9.79 9.26
N PRO A 103 7.51 -10.47 8.14
CA PRO A 103 8.52 -11.13 7.32
C PRO A 103 9.49 -10.15 6.66
N LEU A 104 9.03 -8.95 6.27
CA LEU A 104 9.89 -7.94 5.65
C LEU A 104 10.92 -7.34 6.62
N LEU A 105 10.56 -7.18 7.89
CA LEU A 105 11.49 -6.76 8.94
C LEU A 105 12.55 -7.83 9.24
N VAL A 106 12.21 -9.11 9.13
CA VAL A 106 13.17 -10.21 9.29
C VAL A 106 14.12 -10.31 8.10
N LEU A 107 13.61 -10.15 6.87
CA LEU A 107 14.41 -10.27 5.64
C LEU A 107 15.28 -9.05 5.35
N ALA A 108 14.80 -7.85 5.68
CA ALA A 108 15.44 -6.59 5.34
C ALA A 108 15.43 -5.59 6.52
N PRO A 109 16.04 -5.94 7.68
CA PRO A 109 15.99 -5.12 8.89
C PRO A 109 16.61 -3.74 8.69
N ARG A 110 17.57 -3.60 7.76
CA ARG A 110 18.20 -2.31 7.42
C ARG A 110 17.20 -1.27 6.91
N PHE A 111 16.11 -1.70 6.25
CA PHE A 111 15.12 -0.82 5.64
C PHE A 111 13.80 -0.76 6.44
N TRP A 112 13.86 -1.07 7.73
CA TRP A 112 12.68 -1.15 8.59
C TRP A 112 11.81 0.11 8.57
N TRP A 113 12.43 1.30 8.50
CA TRP A 113 11.72 2.58 8.42
C TRP A 113 10.89 2.71 7.15
N VAL A 114 11.37 2.19 6.01
CA VAL A 114 10.66 2.23 4.73
C VAL A 114 9.43 1.33 4.80
N TRP A 115 9.60 0.11 5.33
CA TRP A 115 8.49 -0.84 5.50
C TRP A 115 7.46 -0.36 6.52
N ALA A 116 7.92 0.17 7.65
CA ALA A 116 7.05 0.78 8.66
C ALA A 116 6.27 1.97 8.08
N GLY A 117 6.93 2.83 7.30
CA GLY A 117 6.29 3.94 6.61
C GLY A 117 5.23 3.50 5.61
N LEU A 118 5.49 2.43 4.84
CA LEU A 118 4.53 1.84 3.91
C LEU A 118 3.32 1.24 4.64
N SER A 119 3.54 0.46 5.71
CA SER A 119 2.46 -0.09 6.52
C SER A 119 1.63 1.00 7.19
N ALA A 120 2.27 2.04 7.74
CA ALA A 120 1.58 3.18 8.33
C ALA A 120 0.76 3.95 7.28
N SER A 121 1.31 4.15 6.08
CA SER A 121 0.60 4.80 4.97
C SER A 121 -0.60 3.97 4.52
N PHE A 122 -0.44 2.64 4.39
CA PHE A 122 -1.55 1.75 4.05
C PHE A 122 -2.67 1.82 5.10
N ALA A 123 -2.31 1.70 6.38
CA ALA A 123 -3.28 1.78 7.47
C ALA A 123 -3.98 3.14 7.49
N GLY A 124 -3.26 4.25 7.30
CA GLY A 124 -3.85 5.59 7.24
C GLY A 124 -4.78 5.78 6.04
N LEU A 125 -4.35 5.40 4.84
CA LEU A 125 -5.10 5.61 3.60
C LEU A 125 -6.34 4.72 3.50
N PHE A 126 -6.21 3.44 3.82
CA PHE A 126 -7.34 2.50 3.73
C PHE A 126 -8.15 2.41 5.01
N GLY A 127 -7.53 2.55 6.18
CA GLY A 127 -8.21 2.46 7.47
C GLY A 127 -8.90 3.74 7.93
N TRP A 128 -8.41 4.93 7.53
CA TRP A 128 -9.00 6.22 7.90
C TRP A 128 -9.49 7.03 6.71
N LEU A 129 -8.62 7.34 5.74
CA LEU A 129 -8.96 8.24 4.65
C LEU A 129 -10.12 7.69 3.80
N MET A 130 -10.07 6.41 3.42
CA MET A 130 -11.11 5.80 2.61
C MET A 130 -12.49 5.81 3.30
N PRO A 131 -12.64 5.38 4.57
CA PRO A 131 -13.90 5.52 5.30
C PRO A 131 -14.39 6.97 5.41
N LEU A 132 -13.49 7.94 5.65
CA LEU A 132 -13.83 9.36 5.69
C LEU A 132 -14.35 9.88 4.35
N LEU A 133 -13.81 9.38 3.23
CA LEU A 133 -14.28 9.69 1.88
C LEU A 133 -15.57 8.95 1.52
N ALA A 134 -15.79 7.77 2.08
CA ALA A 134 -17.01 6.99 1.87
C ALA A 134 -18.23 7.61 2.57
N ALA A 135 -18.03 8.17 3.77
CA ALA A 135 -19.05 8.82 4.60
C ALA A 135 -19.50 10.21 4.11
N ARG A 136 -18.85 10.74 3.06
CA ARG A 136 -19.24 11.98 2.37
C ARG A 136 -19.90 11.66 1.04
#